data_AF-A0A7X9IRS5-F1
#
_entry.id   AF-A0A7X9IRS5-F1
#
_cell.length_a   1.000
_cell.length_b   1.000
_cell.length_c   1.000
_cell.angle_alpha   90.00
_cell.angle_beta   90.00
_cell.angle_gamma   90.00
#
_symmetry.space_group_name_H-M   'P 1'
#
loop_
_entity.id
_entity.type
_entity.pdbx_description
1 polymer ?
#
loop_
_entity_poly.entity_id
_entity_poly.type
_entity_poly.pdbx_seq_one_letter_code
_entity_poly.pdbx_strand_id
1 'polypeptide(L)'
;MSKIFSKLPKIKNIYIEKGNYNNFQSNNIENIINNILKLKRNTNEKIKINYLENEEIINLTKQNKISQEDSYDLIIQKNPGIYIKKCPGTPNYICCNYHITTFYVNCNLGCTYCFLKFYLKNNNIIIYYDIDLFLEEINRFDRLRLGSGELSDSLLYDPFTNYSDIVMEYLENKPKITFEFKTKTDYIDPFLKRKPLSNIVVGFSVNPENISKILEPLSSTLNERLEAASILLKNGWKVSFHFDPIILTLGLDENEYLKLFNTIIDLAGNSIAWFSLGTLRYNIDMMEDLRKSYKGRILLKYETIKGLDGKIRYFIDDRLRIYRKIFDIYKNRNCTFPLYYCMESDKIYLKTFGKLPNKIDNLSNIFNFNC
;
A
#
# COMPACT_ATOMS: atom_id res chain seq x y z
N MET A 1 11.04 0.49 -19.53
CA MET A 1 10.10 1.63 -19.41
C MET A 1 8.90 1.13 -18.62
N SER A 2 8.53 1.78 -17.53
CA SER A 2 7.45 1.30 -16.65
C SER A 2 6.13 1.12 -17.40
N LYS A 3 5.41 0.03 -17.14
CA LYS A 3 4.08 -0.22 -17.73
C LYS A 3 2.95 0.42 -16.92
N ILE A 4 3.28 1.30 -15.97
CA ILE A 4 2.29 1.97 -15.12
C ILE A 4 1.23 2.74 -15.92
N PHE A 5 1.60 3.31 -17.06
CA PHE A 5 0.70 4.15 -17.85
C PHE A 5 -0.52 3.39 -18.40
N SER A 6 -0.38 2.09 -18.69
CA SER A 6 -1.52 1.25 -19.09
C SER A 6 -2.41 0.85 -17.91
N LYS A 7 -1.96 1.07 -16.66
CA LYS A 7 -2.66 0.75 -15.42
C LYS A 7 -3.36 1.98 -14.82
N LEU A 8 -3.14 3.17 -15.39
CA LEU A 8 -3.82 4.38 -14.96
C LEU A 8 -5.32 4.31 -15.29
N PRO A 9 -6.17 4.92 -14.44
CA PRO A 9 -7.61 4.86 -14.59
C PRO A 9 -8.06 5.61 -15.84
N LYS A 10 -9.20 5.17 -16.39
CA LYS A 10 -9.96 5.98 -17.33
C LYS A 10 -10.68 7.09 -16.58
N ILE A 11 -10.24 8.33 -16.78
CA ILE A 11 -10.80 9.52 -16.12
C ILE A 11 -11.72 10.23 -17.12
N LYS A 12 -13.00 10.42 -16.76
CA LYS A 12 -13.96 11.17 -17.57
C LYS A 12 -14.12 12.61 -17.09
N ASN A 13 -14.16 12.79 -15.78
CA ASN A 13 -14.33 14.09 -15.15
C ASN A 13 -13.20 14.33 -14.13
N ILE A 14 -12.74 15.57 -14.09
CA ILE A 14 -11.89 16.11 -13.03
C ILE A 14 -12.72 17.18 -12.31
N TYR A 15 -12.91 17.01 -11.01
CA TYR A 15 -13.56 17.97 -10.13
C TYR A 15 -12.51 18.61 -9.23
N ILE A 16 -12.45 19.93 -9.19
CA ILE A 16 -11.49 20.69 -8.41
C ILE A 16 -12.27 21.48 -7.37
N GLU A 17 -11.96 21.27 -6.10
CA GLU A 17 -12.53 22.05 -5.00
C GLU A 17 -12.05 23.49 -5.08
N LYS A 18 -12.95 24.45 -5.25
CA LYS A 18 -12.66 25.88 -5.19
C LYS A 18 -12.16 26.27 -3.80
N GLY A 19 -11.19 27.17 -3.76
CA GLY A 19 -10.70 27.73 -2.51
C GLY A 19 -9.68 28.84 -2.73
N ASN A 20 -9.25 29.45 -1.62
CA ASN A 20 -8.15 30.40 -1.59
C ASN A 20 -6.83 29.64 -1.51
N TYR A 21 -6.26 29.30 -2.66
CA TYR A 21 -4.98 28.61 -2.74
C TYR A 21 -3.82 29.56 -2.50
N ASN A 22 -2.79 29.09 -1.80
CA ASN A 22 -1.49 29.75 -1.84
C ASN A 22 -0.78 29.47 -3.18
N ASN A 23 0.34 30.16 -3.46
CA ASN A 23 1.07 29.99 -4.73
C ASN A 23 1.53 28.54 -4.97
N PHE A 24 1.95 27.84 -3.90
CA PHE A 24 2.37 26.45 -4.00
C PHE A 24 1.21 25.54 -4.42
N GLN A 25 0.06 25.68 -3.76
CA GLN A 25 -1.14 24.89 -4.03
C GLN A 25 -1.70 25.16 -5.43
N SER A 26 -1.76 26.42 -5.87
CA SER A 26 -2.15 26.77 -7.24
C SER A 26 -1.26 26.09 -8.28
N ASN A 27 0.06 26.20 -8.13
CA ASN A 27 1.02 25.56 -9.04
C ASN A 27 0.91 24.03 -9.00
N ASN A 28 0.68 23.45 -7.82
CA ASN A 28 0.53 22.02 -7.67
C ASN A 28 -0.73 21.50 -8.38
N ILE A 29 -1.88 22.16 -8.20
CA ILE A 29 -3.13 21.82 -8.91
C ILE A 29 -2.92 21.91 -10.43
N GLU A 30 -2.30 22.98 -10.92
CA GLU A 30 -2.00 23.16 -12.34
C GLU A 30 -1.09 22.05 -12.88
N ASN A 31 -0.03 21.72 -12.15
CA ASN A 31 0.88 20.62 -12.50
C ASN A 31 0.14 19.28 -12.60
N ILE A 32 -0.73 18.98 -11.63
CA ILE A 32 -1.53 17.75 -11.63
C ILE A 32 -2.39 17.67 -12.90
N ILE A 33 -3.11 18.74 -13.23
CA ILE A 33 -3.95 18.82 -14.43
C ILE A 33 -3.10 18.64 -15.69
N ASN A 34 -2.00 19.37 -15.81
CA ASN A 34 -1.11 19.32 -16.96
C ASN A 34 -0.51 17.91 -17.17
N ASN A 35 -0.11 17.24 -16.08
CA ASN A 35 0.40 15.87 -16.15
C ASN A 35 -0.68 14.89 -16.61
N ILE A 36 -1.90 14.98 -16.07
CA ILE A 36 -3.02 14.13 -16.49
C ILE A 36 -3.33 14.33 -17.97
N LEU A 37 -3.47 15.59 -18.42
CA LEU A 37 -3.75 15.93 -19.81
C LEU A 37 -2.63 15.44 -20.73
N LYS A 38 -1.37 15.61 -20.34
CA LYS A 38 -0.19 15.14 -21.10
C LYS A 38 -0.22 13.63 -21.29
N LEU A 39 -0.50 12.87 -20.23
CA LEU A 39 -0.57 11.40 -20.29
C LEU A 39 -1.76 10.90 -21.10
N LYS A 40 -2.81 11.72 -21.25
CA LYS A 40 -4.02 11.41 -22.02
C LYS A 40 -4.03 11.96 -23.45
N ARG A 41 -2.99 12.68 -23.88
CA ARG A 41 -2.89 13.28 -25.25
C ARG A 41 -3.11 12.28 -26.39
N ASN A 42 -2.78 11.00 -26.19
CA ASN A 42 -2.93 9.95 -27.19
C ASN A 42 -4.28 9.20 -27.09
N THR A 43 -5.18 9.63 -26.20
CA THR A 43 -6.53 9.08 -26.07
C THR A 43 -7.52 10.08 -26.65
N ASN A 44 -8.43 9.66 -27.52
CA ASN A 44 -9.55 10.50 -28.01
C ASN A 44 -10.59 10.82 -26.90
N GLU A 45 -10.21 10.69 -25.62
CA GLU A 45 -11.09 10.85 -24.47
C GLU A 45 -11.17 12.33 -24.08
N LYS A 46 -12.34 12.94 -24.25
CA LYS A 46 -12.59 14.31 -23.81
C LYS A 46 -12.79 14.33 -22.29
N ILE A 47 -11.79 14.84 -21.56
CA ILE A 47 -11.86 15.04 -20.10
C ILE A 47 -12.58 16.35 -19.82
N LYS A 48 -13.60 16.31 -18.95
CA LYS A 48 -14.30 17.51 -18.46
C LYS A 48 -13.66 17.96 -17.15
N ILE A 49 -13.28 19.23 -17.06
CA ILE A 49 -12.74 19.83 -15.83
C ILE A 49 -13.81 20.77 -15.27
N ASN A 50 -14.18 20.59 -14.00
CA ASN A 50 -15.20 21.38 -13.32
C ASN A 50 -14.64 21.88 -11.98
N TYR A 51 -14.95 23.13 -11.64
CA TYR A 51 -14.62 23.72 -10.34
C TYR A 51 -15.87 23.79 -9.49
N LEU A 52 -15.84 23.20 -8.30
CA LEU A 52 -16.99 23.01 -7.43
C LEU A 52 -16.74 23.61 -6.04
N GLU A 53 -17.80 24.09 -5.40
CA GLU A 53 -17.74 24.53 -4.01
C GLU A 53 -17.54 23.32 -3.07
N ASN A 54 -17.05 23.57 -1.85
CA ASN A 54 -16.75 22.51 -0.87
C ASN A 54 -17.97 21.61 -0.57
N GLU A 55 -19.17 22.18 -0.45
CA GLU A 55 -20.39 21.40 -0.21
C GLU A 55 -20.72 20.44 -1.35
N GLU A 56 -20.48 20.85 -2.60
CA GLU A 56 -20.68 20.02 -3.78
C GLU A 56 -19.68 18.86 -3.82
N ILE A 57 -18.42 19.11 -3.48
CA ILE A 57 -17.37 18.08 -3.35
C ILE A 57 -17.72 17.07 -2.25
N ILE A 58 -18.19 17.54 -1.09
CA ILE A 58 -18.64 16.68 0.01
C ILE A 58 -19.81 15.79 -0.45
N ASN A 59 -20.77 16.36 -1.19
CA ASN A 59 -21.90 15.60 -1.70
C ASN A 59 -21.45 14.56 -2.74
N LEU A 60 -20.51 14.89 -3.63
CA LEU A 60 -19.95 13.94 -4.60
C LEU A 60 -19.20 12.79 -3.93
N THR A 61 -18.40 13.08 -2.90
CA THR A 61 -17.61 12.06 -2.19
C THR A 61 -18.47 11.13 -1.32
N LYS A 62 -19.62 11.60 -0.82
CA LYS A 62 -20.58 10.80 -0.04
C LYS A 62 -21.51 9.93 -0.88
N GLN A 63 -21.63 10.19 -2.18
CA GLN A 63 -22.50 9.39 -3.04
C GLN A 63 -21.95 7.96 -3.18
N ASN A 64 -22.73 6.97 -2.75
CA ASN A 64 -22.48 5.55 -3.03
C ASN A 64 -22.80 5.25 -4.49
N LYS A 65 -21.96 5.74 -5.40
CA LYS A 65 -22.10 5.55 -6.84
C LYS A 65 -21.00 4.61 -7.33
N ILE A 66 -21.30 3.32 -7.29
CA ILE A 66 -20.49 2.30 -7.97
C ILE A 66 -21.00 2.25 -9.40
N SER A 67 -20.32 2.94 -10.32
CA SER A 67 -20.65 2.83 -11.75
C SER A 67 -20.35 1.42 -12.24
N GLN A 68 -21.23 0.87 -13.09
CA GLN A 68 -20.92 -0.34 -13.86
C GLN A 68 -19.90 -0.06 -14.98
N GLU A 69 -19.66 1.21 -15.30
CA GLU A 69 -18.65 1.64 -16.25
C GLU A 69 -17.25 1.62 -15.61
N ASP A 70 -16.26 1.13 -16.37
CA ASP A 70 -14.83 1.19 -16.07
C ASP A 70 -14.26 2.62 -16.21
N SER A 71 -14.90 3.60 -15.57
CA SER A 71 -14.43 4.98 -15.51
C SER A 71 -14.51 5.55 -14.11
N TYR A 72 -13.53 6.37 -13.77
CA TYR A 72 -13.39 7.02 -12.48
C TYR A 72 -13.58 8.53 -12.64
N ASP A 73 -14.19 9.13 -11.63
CA ASP A 73 -14.16 10.57 -11.45
C ASP A 73 -12.94 10.90 -10.57
N LEU A 74 -12.13 11.87 -11.01
CA LEU A 74 -10.99 12.35 -10.25
C LEU A 74 -11.39 13.62 -9.50
N ILE A 75 -11.14 13.65 -8.20
CA ILE A 75 -11.41 14.79 -7.33
C ILE A 75 -10.08 15.32 -6.80
N ILE A 76 -9.81 16.60 -7.03
CA ILE A 76 -8.67 17.33 -6.47
C ILE A 76 -9.25 18.25 -5.39
N GLN A 77 -8.94 17.96 -4.13
CA GLN A 77 -9.47 18.70 -2.99
C GLN A 77 -8.41 18.84 -1.89
N LYS A 78 -8.72 19.63 -0.86
CA LYS A 78 -7.92 19.71 0.35
C LYS A 78 -8.08 18.44 1.19
N ASN A 79 -7.04 18.05 1.91
CA ASN A 79 -7.16 17.03 2.94
C ASN A 79 -8.13 17.53 4.05
N PRO A 80 -9.21 16.79 4.36
CA PRO A 80 -10.20 17.24 5.35
C PRO A 80 -9.75 17.05 6.81
N GLY A 81 -8.53 16.58 7.05
CA GLY A 81 -8.01 16.36 8.40
C GLY A 81 -6.50 16.53 8.48
N ILE A 82 -5.86 15.80 9.39
CA ILE A 82 -4.40 15.76 9.52
C ILE A 82 -3.79 14.72 8.56
N TYR A 83 -2.53 14.91 8.19
CA TYR A 83 -1.81 14.01 7.31
C TYR A 83 -1.16 12.85 8.05
N ILE A 84 -0.58 13.06 9.24
CA ILE A 84 0.17 12.02 9.95
C ILE A 84 -0.69 11.44 11.07
N LYS A 85 -1.08 10.18 10.92
CA LYS A 85 -1.88 9.44 11.92
C LYS A 85 -1.15 8.19 12.35
N LYS A 86 -1.39 7.71 13.57
CA LYS A 86 -1.02 6.33 13.93
C LYS A 86 -1.78 5.38 13.00
N CYS A 87 -1.11 4.32 12.53
CA CYS A 87 -1.79 3.24 11.83
C CYS A 87 -2.90 2.71 12.75
N PRO A 88 -4.14 2.56 12.26
CA PRO A 88 -5.26 2.10 13.09
C PRO A 88 -5.04 0.70 13.66
N GLY A 89 -4.08 -0.06 13.11
CA GLY A 89 -3.70 -1.35 13.61
C GLY A 89 -4.92 -2.28 13.67
N THR A 90 -4.97 -3.09 14.72
CA THR A 90 -6.20 -3.78 15.07
C THR A 90 -6.22 -4.08 16.57
N PRO A 91 -7.36 -3.93 17.27
CA PRO A 91 -7.45 -4.20 18.70
C PRO A 91 -7.09 -5.64 19.02
N ASN A 92 -6.44 -5.89 20.17
CA ASN A 92 -6.02 -7.23 20.65
C ASN A 92 -4.83 -7.87 19.91
N TYR A 93 -4.14 -7.15 19.02
CA TYR A 93 -2.96 -7.65 18.30
C TYR A 93 -1.79 -6.66 18.39
N ILE A 94 -0.57 -7.12 18.11
CA ILE A 94 0.64 -6.33 18.32
C ILE A 94 0.81 -5.28 17.22
N CYS A 95 1.03 -4.03 17.63
CA CYS A 95 1.23 -2.87 16.76
C CYS A 95 2.72 -2.69 16.39
N CYS A 96 3.02 -2.36 15.13
CA CYS A 96 4.40 -2.16 14.64
C CYS A 96 4.85 -0.69 14.63
N ASN A 97 4.27 0.12 15.53
CA ASN A 97 4.51 1.57 15.69
C ASN A 97 4.56 2.36 14.36
N TYR A 98 3.73 1.96 13.40
CA TYR A 98 3.70 2.56 12.08
C TYR A 98 2.74 3.75 12.07
N HIS A 99 3.16 4.82 11.41
CA HIS A 99 2.28 5.94 11.08
C HIS A 99 1.93 5.90 9.59
N ILE A 100 0.83 6.53 9.26
CA ILE A 100 0.27 6.56 7.92
C ILE A 100 0.14 8.01 7.48
N THR A 101 0.33 8.23 6.19
CA THR A 101 -0.10 9.45 5.50
C THR A 101 -0.93 9.10 4.28
N THR A 102 -1.86 9.98 3.94
CA THR A 102 -2.76 9.80 2.81
C THR A 102 -2.61 10.97 1.87
N PHE A 103 -2.06 10.74 0.69
CA PHE A 103 -2.05 11.71 -0.41
C PHE A 103 -3.16 11.45 -1.42
N TYR A 104 -3.55 10.18 -1.53
CA TYR A 104 -4.55 9.72 -2.46
C TYR A 104 -5.56 8.82 -1.74
N VAL A 105 -6.80 8.84 -2.22
CA VAL A 105 -7.86 7.94 -1.76
C VAL A 105 -8.41 7.17 -2.95
N ASN A 106 -8.68 5.89 -2.72
CA ASN A 106 -9.09 4.89 -3.70
C ASN A 106 -7.96 4.47 -4.64
N CYS A 107 -8.13 3.33 -5.30
CA CYS A 107 -7.13 2.73 -6.16
C CYS A 107 -7.80 1.83 -7.22
N ASN A 108 -7.39 1.97 -8.48
CA ASN A 108 -7.99 1.22 -9.60
C ASN A 108 -7.27 -0.09 -9.94
N LEU A 109 -6.36 -0.59 -9.10
CA LEU A 109 -5.65 -1.86 -9.37
C LEU A 109 -6.54 -3.11 -9.27
N GLY A 110 -7.78 -2.96 -8.80
CA GLY A 110 -8.81 -4.00 -8.92
C GLY A 110 -8.61 -5.22 -8.03
N CYS A 111 -7.76 -5.15 -6.99
CA CYS A 111 -7.48 -6.27 -6.09
C CYS A 111 -8.78 -6.84 -5.50
N THR A 112 -8.97 -8.16 -5.62
CA THR A 112 -10.22 -8.84 -5.21
C THR A 112 -10.42 -8.77 -3.70
N TYR A 113 -9.33 -8.92 -2.95
CA TYR A 113 -9.29 -8.88 -1.49
C TYR A 113 -9.18 -7.46 -0.90
N CYS A 114 -9.29 -6.41 -1.72
CA CYS A 114 -9.05 -5.04 -1.28
C CYS A 114 -10.06 -4.59 -0.23
N PHE A 115 -9.60 -4.27 0.98
CA PHE A 115 -10.46 -3.79 2.06
C PHE A 115 -11.08 -2.40 1.77
N LEU A 116 -10.45 -1.60 0.89
CA LEU A 116 -10.96 -0.26 0.54
C LEU A 116 -12.31 -0.30 -0.17
N LYS A 117 -12.64 -1.41 -0.86
CA LYS A 117 -13.95 -1.60 -1.49
C LYS A 117 -15.09 -1.52 -0.46
N PHE A 118 -14.85 -2.03 0.75
CA PHE A 118 -15.79 -1.94 1.86
C PHE A 118 -15.83 -0.54 2.48
N TYR A 119 -14.67 0.12 2.57
CA TYR A 119 -14.54 1.40 3.27
C TYR A 119 -15.05 2.60 2.45
N LEU A 120 -14.72 2.67 1.15
CA LEU A 120 -14.97 3.85 0.32
C LEU A 120 -16.31 3.81 -0.43
N LYS A 121 -16.79 2.62 -0.82
CA LYS A 121 -18.09 2.37 -1.49
C LYS A 121 -18.43 3.32 -2.67
N ASN A 122 -17.45 3.91 -3.33
CA ASN A 122 -17.60 4.77 -4.51
C ASN A 122 -16.45 4.58 -5.51
N ASN A 123 -16.63 5.10 -6.72
CA ASN A 123 -15.62 5.07 -7.80
C ASN A 123 -14.85 6.40 -7.94
N ASN A 124 -14.77 7.20 -6.87
CA ASN A 124 -14.03 8.45 -6.88
C ASN A 124 -12.57 8.19 -6.53
N ILE A 125 -11.66 8.74 -7.32
CA ILE A 125 -10.25 8.86 -6.95
C ILE A 125 -10.06 10.25 -6.40
N ILE A 126 -9.43 10.37 -5.23
CA ILE A 126 -9.16 11.66 -4.62
C ILE A 126 -7.65 11.89 -4.58
N ILE A 127 -7.21 13.07 -5.00
CA ILE A 127 -5.86 13.58 -4.82
C ILE A 127 -5.94 14.81 -3.92
N TYR A 128 -5.17 14.81 -2.83
CA TYR A 128 -5.07 15.98 -1.97
C TYR A 128 -4.03 16.95 -2.51
N TYR A 129 -4.41 18.20 -2.78
CA TYR A 129 -3.53 19.20 -3.40
C TYR A 129 -2.57 19.90 -2.42
N ASP A 130 -2.82 19.77 -1.12
CA ASP A 130 -2.20 20.52 -0.03
C ASP A 130 -1.07 19.73 0.66
N ILE A 131 -0.18 19.14 -0.15
CA ILE A 131 0.97 18.38 0.37
C ILE A 131 1.93 19.25 1.21
N ASP A 132 1.94 20.57 1.01
CA ASP A 132 2.64 21.52 1.87
C ASP A 132 2.29 21.35 3.36
N LEU A 133 1.02 21.07 3.67
CA LEU A 133 0.59 20.84 5.05
C LEU A 133 1.15 19.53 5.63
N PHE A 134 1.37 18.50 4.81
CA PHE A 134 2.10 17.30 5.24
C PHE A 134 3.56 17.63 5.59
N LEU A 135 4.22 18.45 4.76
CA LEU A 135 5.61 18.88 5.00
C LEU A 135 5.72 19.73 6.27
N GLU A 136 4.72 20.54 6.59
CA GLU A 136 4.64 21.26 7.86
C GLU A 136 4.44 20.31 9.04
N GLU A 137 3.48 19.38 8.94
CA GLU A 137 3.13 18.46 10.02
C GLU A 137 4.28 17.52 10.40
N ILE A 138 5.05 17.06 9.41
CA ILE A 138 6.19 16.14 9.66
C ILE A 138 7.33 16.81 10.42
N ASN A 139 7.41 18.15 10.50
CA ASN A 139 8.38 18.86 11.34
C ASN A 139 8.15 18.66 12.84
N ARG A 140 6.96 18.23 13.24
CA ARG A 140 6.62 17.99 14.65
C ARG A 140 7.26 16.71 15.21
N PHE A 141 7.97 15.94 14.40
CA PHE A 141 8.51 14.64 14.76
C PHE A 141 10.04 14.58 14.56
N ASP A 142 10.76 14.26 15.63
CA ASP A 142 12.22 14.04 15.56
C ASP A 142 12.59 12.67 15.00
N ARG A 143 11.73 11.67 15.25
CA ARG A 143 11.88 10.29 14.80
C ARG A 143 10.50 9.74 14.49
N LEU A 144 10.36 9.16 13.31
CA LEU A 144 9.08 8.65 12.85
C LEU A 144 9.29 7.51 11.87
N ARG A 145 8.47 6.47 11.98
CA ARG A 145 8.31 5.46 10.94
C ARG A 145 6.92 5.64 10.35
N LEU A 146 6.85 6.12 9.12
CA LEU A 146 5.60 6.35 8.41
C LEU A 146 5.65 5.84 6.98
N GLY A 147 4.50 5.85 6.33
CA GLY A 147 4.46 5.79 4.88
C GLY A 147 3.07 5.99 4.35
N SER A 148 2.96 6.06 3.04
CA SER A 148 1.68 6.06 2.35
C SER A 148 1.26 4.63 1.99
N GLY A 149 0.09 4.47 1.37
CA GLY A 149 -0.36 3.17 0.90
C GLY A 149 -1.56 2.56 1.65
N GLU A 150 -2.14 3.28 2.61
CA GLU A 150 -3.30 2.76 3.35
C GLU A 150 -4.60 2.92 2.56
N LEU A 151 -4.93 4.15 2.15
CA LEU A 151 -6.19 4.46 1.44
C LEU A 151 -6.04 4.49 -0.09
N SER A 152 -4.84 4.25 -0.61
CA SER A 152 -4.52 4.12 -2.03
C SER A 152 -3.16 3.43 -2.20
N ASP A 153 -2.71 3.22 -3.43
CA ASP A 153 -1.34 2.80 -3.73
C ASP A 153 -0.40 4.01 -3.78
N SER A 154 0.76 3.94 -3.13
CA SER A 154 1.68 5.08 -2.97
C SER A 154 2.21 5.64 -4.29
N LEU A 155 2.36 4.81 -5.33
CA LEU A 155 3.08 5.17 -6.56
C LEU A 155 2.20 5.11 -7.81
N LEU A 156 0.96 4.63 -7.70
CA LEU A 156 0.04 4.54 -8.83
C LEU A 156 -0.32 5.89 -9.45
N TYR A 157 -0.62 6.90 -8.62
CA TYR A 157 -0.98 8.24 -9.06
C TYR A 157 0.17 9.23 -8.97
N ASP A 158 1.36 8.76 -8.61
CA ASP A 158 2.55 9.58 -8.59
C ASP A 158 2.89 10.18 -9.96
N PRO A 159 2.67 9.52 -11.12
CA PRO A 159 2.81 10.15 -12.43
C PRO A 159 1.93 11.39 -12.66
N PHE A 160 0.86 11.58 -11.88
CA PHE A 160 0.04 12.79 -11.93
C PHE A 160 0.62 13.90 -11.06
N THR A 161 1.27 13.56 -9.94
CA THR A 161 1.52 14.50 -8.84
C THR A 161 2.98 14.75 -8.53
N ASN A 162 3.88 13.81 -8.86
CA ASN A 162 5.28 13.78 -8.46
C ASN A 162 5.50 13.95 -6.94
N TYR A 163 4.54 13.50 -6.11
CA TYR A 163 4.63 13.65 -4.67
C TYR A 163 5.76 12.83 -4.06
N SER A 164 6.13 11.71 -4.67
CA SER A 164 7.30 10.95 -4.25
C SER A 164 8.57 11.80 -4.32
N ASP A 165 8.75 12.60 -5.37
CA ASP A 165 9.89 13.51 -5.52
C ASP A 165 9.90 14.60 -4.44
N ILE A 166 8.74 15.22 -4.18
CA ILE A 166 8.58 16.26 -3.13
C ILE A 166 8.90 15.68 -1.75
N VAL A 167 8.36 14.51 -1.42
CA VAL A 167 8.58 13.83 -0.14
C VAL A 167 10.05 13.44 0.02
N MET A 168 10.67 12.86 -1.01
CA MET A 168 12.07 12.47 -0.95
C MET A 168 13.01 13.67 -0.81
N GLU A 169 12.77 14.76 -1.54
CA GLU A 169 13.55 16.00 -1.42
C GLU A 169 13.45 16.57 0.00
N TYR A 170 12.24 16.61 0.55
CA TYR A 170 12.02 17.12 1.90
C TYR A 170 12.66 16.26 3.01
N LEU A 171 12.71 14.94 2.80
CA LEU A 171 13.23 13.99 3.79
C LEU A 171 14.73 13.72 3.67
N GLU A 172 15.41 14.24 2.65
CA GLU A 172 16.85 14.08 2.47
C GLU A 172 17.64 14.51 3.71
N ASN A 173 17.23 15.62 4.34
CA ASN A 173 17.86 16.17 5.54
C ASN A 173 17.25 15.65 6.86
N LYS A 174 16.45 14.57 6.83
CA LYS A 174 15.74 14.02 8.01
C LYS A 174 15.97 12.51 8.20
N PRO A 175 17.21 12.07 8.47
CA PRO A 175 17.58 10.65 8.46
C PRO A 175 16.88 9.81 9.54
N LYS A 176 16.30 10.43 10.58
CA LYS A 176 15.55 9.76 11.64
C LYS A 176 14.06 9.51 11.29
N ILE A 177 13.59 10.04 10.17
CA ILE A 177 12.23 9.84 9.67
C ILE A 177 12.29 8.83 8.52
N THR A 178 11.85 7.61 8.78
CA THR A 178 11.77 6.55 7.77
C THR A 178 10.42 6.59 7.06
N PHE A 179 10.42 6.85 5.75
CA PHE A 179 9.22 6.87 4.91
C PHE A 179 9.17 5.68 3.96
N GLU A 180 8.06 4.95 3.96
CA GLU A 180 7.82 3.83 3.04
C GLU A 180 6.76 4.18 1.98
N PHE A 181 7.11 4.02 0.71
CA PHE A 181 6.16 4.03 -0.42
C PHE A 181 5.69 2.60 -0.69
N LYS A 182 4.48 2.24 -0.25
CA LYS A 182 3.91 0.90 -0.48
C LYS A 182 3.18 0.83 -1.82
N THR A 183 3.59 -0.08 -2.68
CA THR A 183 3.01 -0.21 -4.03
C THR A 183 2.81 -1.67 -4.48
N LYS A 184 1.91 -1.84 -5.43
CA LYS A 184 1.74 -3.02 -6.30
C LYS A 184 2.06 -2.69 -7.76
N THR A 185 2.71 -1.56 -8.00
CA THR A 185 3.14 -1.10 -9.32
C THR A 185 4.63 -1.38 -9.57
N ASP A 186 5.09 -1.13 -10.80
CA ASP A 186 6.48 -1.19 -11.24
C ASP A 186 7.03 0.23 -11.48
N TYR A 187 6.33 1.26 -10.99
CA TYR A 187 6.71 2.65 -11.22
C TYR A 187 7.83 3.05 -10.26
N ILE A 188 9.06 3.10 -10.78
CA ILE A 188 10.26 3.45 -10.00
C ILE A 188 11.02 4.65 -10.56
N ASP A 189 10.50 5.29 -11.61
CA ASP A 189 11.17 6.39 -12.30
C ASP A 189 11.65 7.53 -11.37
N PRO A 190 10.90 7.96 -10.34
CA PRO A 190 11.37 9.01 -9.41
C PRO A 190 12.68 8.63 -8.68
N PHE A 191 12.84 7.35 -8.34
CA PHE A 191 13.99 6.84 -7.61
C PHE A 191 15.25 6.70 -8.49
N LEU A 192 15.07 6.59 -9.81
CA LEU A 192 16.19 6.48 -10.76
C LEU A 192 16.84 7.83 -11.08
N LYS A 193 16.18 8.93 -10.73
CA LYS A 193 16.64 10.30 -11.03
C LYS A 193 17.51 10.91 -9.92
N ARG A 194 17.68 10.21 -8.79
CA ARG A 194 18.36 10.74 -7.60
C ARG A 194 19.19 9.68 -6.88
N LYS A 195 20.07 10.12 -5.99
CA LYS A 195 20.84 9.23 -5.11
C LYS A 195 19.92 8.57 -4.07
N PRO A 196 20.22 7.33 -3.66
CA PRO A 196 19.42 6.63 -2.66
C PRO A 196 19.47 7.33 -1.31
N LEU A 197 18.31 7.45 -0.68
CA LEU A 197 18.16 8.02 0.65
C LEU A 197 18.01 6.90 1.69
N SER A 198 18.85 6.92 2.72
CA SER A 198 18.90 5.85 3.73
C SER A 198 17.62 5.69 4.55
N ASN A 199 16.76 6.69 4.54
CA ASN A 199 15.50 6.78 5.28
C ASN A 199 14.26 6.63 4.37
N ILE A 200 14.44 6.35 3.08
CA ILE A 200 13.36 6.04 2.14
C ILE A 200 13.35 4.55 1.84
N VAL A 201 12.17 3.94 1.87
CA VAL A 201 11.97 2.53 1.56
C VAL A 201 10.88 2.39 0.51
N VAL A 202 11.15 1.59 -0.53
CA VAL A 202 10.11 1.21 -1.50
C VAL A 202 9.57 -0.16 -1.12
N GLY A 203 8.30 -0.24 -0.75
CA GLY A 203 7.67 -1.46 -0.28
C GLY A 203 6.80 -2.11 -1.35
N PHE A 204 7.19 -3.29 -1.81
CA PHE A 204 6.39 -4.05 -2.78
C PHE A 204 5.46 -5.01 -2.04
N SER A 205 4.15 -4.89 -2.26
CA SER A 205 3.25 -6.00 -1.92
C SER A 205 3.46 -7.10 -2.94
N VAL A 206 3.57 -8.34 -2.48
CA VAL A 206 3.85 -9.49 -3.33
C VAL A 206 2.94 -10.66 -2.99
N ASN A 207 2.57 -11.42 -4.02
CA ASN A 207 1.89 -12.69 -3.92
C ASN A 207 2.45 -13.62 -5.01
N PRO A 208 2.38 -14.94 -4.82
CA PRO A 208 2.64 -15.91 -5.88
C PRO A 208 1.94 -15.54 -7.20
N GLU A 209 2.62 -15.78 -8.33
CA GLU A 209 2.15 -15.32 -9.64
C GLU A 209 0.77 -15.88 -10.00
N ASN A 210 0.48 -17.15 -9.64
CA ASN A 210 -0.83 -17.77 -9.82
C ASN A 210 -1.95 -17.06 -9.03
N ILE A 211 -1.64 -16.53 -7.85
CA ILE A 211 -2.57 -15.75 -7.02
C ILE A 211 -2.74 -14.35 -7.60
N SER A 212 -1.62 -13.68 -7.88
CA SER A 212 -1.59 -12.31 -8.40
C SER A 212 -2.36 -12.18 -9.71
N LYS A 213 -2.16 -13.10 -10.67
CA LYS A 213 -2.87 -13.09 -11.96
C LYS A 213 -4.38 -13.12 -11.83
N ILE A 214 -4.89 -13.85 -10.83
CA ILE A 214 -6.33 -14.03 -10.64
C ILE A 214 -6.91 -12.86 -9.83
N LEU A 215 -6.24 -12.51 -8.73
CA LEU A 215 -6.80 -11.65 -7.69
C LEU A 215 -6.31 -10.20 -7.75
N GLU A 216 -5.26 -9.89 -8.52
CA GLU A 216 -4.65 -8.55 -8.65
C GLU A 216 -4.61 -8.10 -10.14
N PRO A 217 -5.74 -8.11 -10.86
CA PRO A 217 -5.77 -8.13 -12.33
C PRO A 217 -5.17 -6.90 -13.02
N LEU A 218 -5.16 -5.74 -12.37
CA LEU A 218 -4.64 -4.49 -12.95
C LEU A 218 -3.34 -4.03 -12.28
N SER A 219 -2.80 -4.83 -11.35
CA SER A 219 -1.48 -4.59 -10.75
C SER A 219 -0.34 -4.94 -11.69
N SER A 220 0.89 -4.52 -11.35
CA SER A 220 2.07 -5.09 -11.97
C SER A 220 2.19 -6.57 -11.66
N THR A 221 2.64 -7.34 -12.65
CA THR A 221 2.91 -8.78 -12.43
C THR A 221 3.96 -8.95 -11.32
N LEU A 222 4.04 -10.13 -10.72
CA LEU A 222 5.08 -10.39 -9.72
C LEU A 222 6.48 -10.12 -10.30
N ASN A 223 6.73 -10.58 -11.52
CA ASN A 223 8.02 -10.40 -12.18
C ASN A 223 8.37 -8.92 -12.39
N GLU A 224 7.43 -8.11 -12.84
CA GLU A 224 7.63 -6.66 -12.99
C GLU A 224 7.99 -5.99 -11.65
N ARG A 225 7.31 -6.38 -10.57
CA ARG A 225 7.61 -5.88 -9.21
C ARG A 225 8.99 -6.32 -8.73
N LEU A 226 9.37 -7.57 -8.95
CA LEU A 226 10.68 -8.10 -8.56
C LEU A 226 11.81 -7.49 -9.39
N GLU A 227 11.60 -7.24 -10.68
CA GLU A 227 12.55 -6.54 -11.53
C GLU A 227 12.76 -5.10 -11.05
N ALA A 228 11.67 -4.38 -10.78
CA ALA A 228 11.71 -3.03 -10.21
C ALA A 228 12.47 -3.01 -8.87
N ALA A 229 12.18 -3.96 -7.97
CA ALA A 229 12.91 -4.14 -6.71
C ALA A 229 14.41 -4.40 -6.94
N SER A 230 14.77 -5.27 -7.90
CA SER A 230 16.18 -5.56 -8.23
C SER A 230 16.91 -4.31 -8.71
N ILE A 231 16.28 -3.51 -9.57
CA ILE A 231 16.86 -2.24 -10.06
C ILE A 231 17.10 -1.29 -8.89
N LEU A 232 16.11 -1.13 -8.01
CA LEU A 232 16.24 -0.27 -6.83
C LEU A 232 17.38 -0.71 -5.91
N LEU A 233 17.45 -2.01 -5.59
CA LEU A 233 18.52 -2.59 -4.76
C LEU A 233 19.91 -2.39 -5.38
N LYS A 234 20.05 -2.59 -6.69
CA LYS A 234 21.31 -2.34 -7.42
C LYS A 234 21.74 -0.87 -7.38
N ASN A 235 20.77 0.05 -7.29
CA ASN A 235 21.02 1.48 -7.14
C ASN A 235 21.13 1.93 -5.67
N GLY A 236 21.20 1.00 -4.71
CA GLY A 236 21.43 1.28 -3.29
C GLY A 236 20.19 1.70 -2.51
N TRP A 237 18.99 1.63 -3.11
CA TRP A 237 17.75 1.91 -2.41
C TRP A 237 17.37 0.76 -1.47
N LYS A 238 16.71 1.11 -0.36
CA LYS A 238 16.11 0.13 0.54
C LYS A 238 14.77 -0.34 0.00
N VAL A 239 14.57 -1.65 0.01
CA VAL A 239 13.33 -2.30 -0.43
C VAL A 239 12.75 -3.15 0.68
N SER A 240 11.44 -3.12 0.85
CA SER A 240 10.70 -4.03 1.72
C SER A 240 9.68 -4.86 0.93
N PHE A 241 9.28 -6.00 1.50
CA PHE A 241 8.33 -6.90 0.87
C PHE A 241 7.15 -7.19 1.81
N HIS A 242 5.94 -7.07 1.29
CA HIS A 242 4.70 -7.26 2.05
C HIS A 242 3.91 -8.44 1.49
N PHE A 243 3.82 -9.50 2.28
CA PHE A 243 2.90 -10.60 2.05
C PHE A 243 1.61 -10.31 2.82
N ASP A 244 0.92 -9.25 2.41
CA ASP A 244 -0.31 -8.79 3.04
C ASP A 244 -1.37 -8.53 1.97
N PRO A 245 -2.22 -9.53 1.64
CA PRO A 245 -2.41 -10.78 2.39
C PRO A 245 -1.67 -12.01 1.84
N ILE A 246 -1.23 -12.92 2.73
CA ILE A 246 -1.08 -14.36 2.44
C ILE A 246 -2.48 -14.98 2.35
N ILE A 247 -2.79 -15.64 1.24
CA ILE A 247 -4.11 -16.21 0.94
C ILE A 247 -4.02 -17.72 0.96
N LEU A 248 -4.76 -18.33 1.88
CA LEU A 248 -4.99 -19.77 1.93
C LEU A 248 -6.31 -20.07 1.22
N THR A 249 -6.31 -21.04 0.30
CA THR A 249 -7.51 -21.50 -0.40
C THR A 249 -7.31 -22.91 -0.95
N LEU A 250 -8.40 -23.65 -1.11
CA LEU A 250 -8.36 -25.00 -1.65
C LEU A 250 -7.85 -24.99 -3.10
N GLY A 251 -6.82 -25.81 -3.37
CA GLY A 251 -6.20 -25.93 -4.69
C GLY A 251 -5.03 -24.99 -4.95
N LEU A 252 -4.64 -24.14 -3.98
CA LEU A 252 -3.36 -23.43 -4.04
C LEU A 252 -2.31 -24.18 -3.22
N ASP A 253 -1.17 -24.45 -3.85
CA ASP A 253 -0.01 -24.96 -3.14
C ASP A 253 0.68 -23.81 -2.39
N GLU A 254 0.67 -23.87 -1.07
CA GLU A 254 1.38 -22.93 -0.21
C GLU A 254 2.89 -22.92 -0.44
N ASN A 255 3.47 -23.98 -1.01
CA ASN A 255 4.88 -23.99 -1.38
C ASN A 255 5.21 -22.89 -2.39
N GLU A 256 4.22 -22.35 -3.13
CA GLU A 256 4.42 -21.19 -3.99
C GLU A 256 4.82 -19.93 -3.19
N TYR A 257 4.28 -19.75 -1.98
CA TYR A 257 4.75 -18.69 -1.08
C TYR A 257 6.19 -18.92 -0.61
N LEU A 258 6.56 -20.17 -0.32
CA LEU A 258 7.91 -20.53 0.09
C LEU A 258 8.93 -20.33 -1.04
N LYS A 259 8.57 -20.71 -2.26
CA LYS A 259 9.36 -20.46 -3.47
C LYS A 259 9.56 -18.97 -3.67
N LEU A 260 8.48 -18.18 -3.62
CA LEU A 260 8.55 -16.72 -3.73
C LEU A 260 9.47 -16.10 -2.65
N PHE A 261 9.33 -16.52 -1.40
CA PHE A 261 10.19 -16.04 -0.32
C PHE A 261 11.67 -16.34 -0.59
N ASN A 262 12.00 -17.56 -1.03
CA ASN A 262 13.37 -17.91 -1.44
C ASN A 262 13.86 -17.06 -2.62
N THR A 263 13.05 -16.90 -3.67
CA THR A 263 13.40 -16.06 -4.84
C THR A 263 13.74 -14.63 -4.43
N ILE A 264 12.99 -14.05 -3.49
CA ILE A 264 13.28 -12.70 -2.98
C ILE A 264 14.59 -12.68 -2.18
N ILE A 265 14.84 -13.68 -1.33
CA ILE A 265 16.10 -13.79 -0.60
C ILE A 265 17.29 -13.90 -1.58
N ASP A 266 17.17 -14.71 -2.62
CA ASP A 266 18.21 -14.86 -3.64
C ASP A 266 18.46 -13.56 -4.41
N LEU A 267 17.40 -12.79 -4.66
CA LEU A 267 17.47 -11.50 -5.35
C LEU A 267 18.10 -10.39 -4.50
N ALA A 268 17.75 -10.30 -3.22
CA ALA A 268 18.03 -9.12 -2.39
C ALA A 268 18.98 -9.38 -1.21
N GLY A 269 19.22 -10.63 -0.84
CA GLY A 269 20.06 -11.02 0.30
C GLY A 269 19.64 -10.29 1.59
N ASN A 270 20.63 -9.78 2.32
CA ASN A 270 20.40 -9.02 3.57
C ASN A 270 20.20 -7.51 3.36
N SER A 271 20.10 -7.04 2.12
CA SER A 271 19.82 -5.62 1.80
C SER A 271 18.35 -5.23 1.98
N ILE A 272 17.51 -6.20 2.37
CA ILE A 272 16.08 -6.03 2.57
C ILE A 272 15.83 -5.22 3.85
N ALA A 273 15.02 -4.17 3.74
CA ALA A 273 14.66 -3.32 4.87
C ALA A 273 13.80 -4.06 5.88
N TRP A 274 12.77 -4.77 5.41
CA TRP A 274 11.96 -5.70 6.20
C TRP A 274 11.06 -6.57 5.31
N PHE A 275 10.62 -7.71 5.85
CA PHE A 275 9.43 -8.42 5.42
C PHE A 275 8.30 -8.26 6.44
N SER A 276 7.11 -7.97 5.93
CA SER A 276 5.87 -7.94 6.69
C SER A 276 4.94 -9.04 6.18
N LEU A 277 4.56 -9.97 7.05
CA LEU A 277 3.61 -11.03 6.68
C LEU A 277 2.27 -10.80 7.39
N GLY A 278 1.17 -10.93 6.68
CA GLY A 278 -0.15 -10.96 7.28
C GLY A 278 -1.05 -11.85 6.46
N THR A 279 -1.70 -12.84 7.06
CA THR A 279 -2.72 -13.61 6.32
C THR A 279 -3.94 -12.75 6.01
N LEU A 280 -4.70 -13.17 5.01
CA LEU A 280 -5.98 -12.57 4.64
C LEU A 280 -6.87 -12.37 5.87
N ARG A 281 -7.38 -11.15 5.97
CA ARG A 281 -8.36 -10.72 6.97
C ARG A 281 -9.34 -9.77 6.30
N TYR A 282 -10.61 -9.89 6.63
CA TYR A 282 -11.66 -9.04 6.08
C TYR A 282 -12.77 -8.80 7.10
N ASN A 283 -13.52 -7.71 6.92
CA ASN A 283 -14.71 -7.46 7.71
C ASN A 283 -15.81 -8.48 7.31
N ILE A 284 -16.58 -8.98 8.27
CA ILE A 284 -17.69 -9.91 8.01
C ILE A 284 -18.65 -9.38 6.94
N ASP A 285 -18.90 -8.07 6.90
CA ASP A 285 -19.79 -7.42 5.95
C ASP A 285 -19.29 -7.54 4.50
N MET A 286 -17.98 -7.80 4.30
CA MET A 286 -17.41 -8.05 2.97
C MET A 286 -17.84 -9.41 2.40
N MET A 287 -18.32 -10.35 3.22
CA MET A 287 -18.64 -11.70 2.76
C MET A 287 -19.70 -11.71 1.67
N GLU A 288 -20.73 -10.86 1.77
CA GLU A 288 -21.78 -10.79 0.74
C GLU A 288 -21.22 -10.30 -0.59
N ASP A 289 -20.39 -9.25 -0.57
CA ASP A 289 -19.76 -8.74 -1.78
C ASP A 289 -18.79 -9.73 -2.41
N LEU A 290 -18.02 -10.46 -1.58
CA LEU A 290 -17.13 -11.51 -2.06
C LEU A 290 -17.89 -12.67 -2.71
N ARG A 291 -19.06 -13.04 -2.19
CA ARG A 291 -19.91 -14.12 -2.75
C ARG A 291 -20.44 -13.80 -4.15
N LYS A 292 -20.63 -12.51 -4.49
CA LYS A 292 -21.19 -12.07 -5.77
C LYS A 292 -20.32 -12.38 -6.98
N SER A 293 -19.01 -12.62 -6.80
CA SER A 293 -18.08 -12.89 -7.91
C SER A 293 -17.37 -14.23 -7.76
N TYR A 294 -16.99 -14.84 -8.90
CA TYR A 294 -16.18 -16.06 -8.89
C TYR A 294 -14.84 -15.85 -8.16
N LYS A 295 -14.15 -14.74 -8.45
CA LYS A 295 -12.87 -14.38 -7.83
C LYS A 295 -13.01 -14.18 -6.32
N GLY A 296 -14.06 -13.50 -5.86
CA GLY A 296 -14.32 -13.31 -4.44
C GLY A 296 -14.60 -14.63 -3.72
N ARG A 297 -15.34 -15.55 -4.36
CA ARG A 297 -15.57 -16.90 -3.80
C ARG A 297 -14.29 -17.70 -3.58
N ILE A 298 -13.21 -17.48 -4.34
CA ILE A 298 -11.90 -18.12 -4.09
C ILE A 298 -11.38 -17.78 -2.69
N LEU A 299 -11.57 -16.53 -2.24
CA LEU A 299 -11.14 -16.06 -0.92
C LEU A 299 -11.93 -16.70 0.23
N LEU A 300 -13.09 -17.28 -0.06
CA LEU A 300 -14.03 -17.85 0.91
C LEU A 300 -13.96 -19.37 1.01
N LYS A 301 -13.05 -20.03 0.26
CA LYS A 301 -12.97 -21.50 0.22
C LYS A 301 -12.19 -22.14 1.37
N TYR A 302 -11.46 -21.34 2.16
CA TYR A 302 -10.70 -21.85 3.29
C TYR A 302 -11.45 -21.59 4.59
N GLU A 303 -11.24 -22.45 5.58
CA GLU A 303 -11.92 -22.34 6.86
C GLU A 303 -11.48 -21.09 7.61
N THR A 304 -12.45 -20.37 8.18
CA THR A 304 -12.21 -19.10 8.85
C THR A 304 -13.00 -19.02 10.15
N ILE A 305 -12.55 -18.12 11.02
CA ILE A 305 -13.14 -17.81 12.32
C ILE A 305 -13.19 -16.30 12.50
N LYS A 306 -14.16 -15.81 13.28
CA LYS A 306 -14.18 -14.42 13.74
C LYS A 306 -13.09 -14.23 14.79
N GLY A 307 -12.11 -13.39 14.50
CA GLY A 307 -11.04 -13.01 15.40
C GLY A 307 -11.51 -12.08 16.52
N LEU A 308 -10.64 -11.87 17.52
CA LEU A 308 -10.87 -10.97 18.65
C LEU A 308 -11.04 -9.50 18.25
N ASP A 309 -10.61 -9.15 17.03
CA ASP A 309 -10.79 -7.83 16.42
C ASP A 309 -12.08 -7.70 15.62
N GLY A 310 -12.97 -8.70 15.67
CA GLY A 310 -14.21 -8.75 14.91
C GLY A 310 -14.05 -9.04 13.41
N LYS A 311 -12.81 -9.11 12.91
CA LYS A 311 -12.50 -9.48 11.52
C LYS A 311 -12.52 -10.99 11.34
N ILE A 312 -12.82 -11.44 10.13
CA ILE A 312 -12.70 -12.84 9.73
C ILE A 312 -11.24 -13.14 9.39
N ARG A 313 -10.73 -14.27 9.90
CA ARG A 313 -9.33 -14.71 9.80
C ARG A 313 -9.28 -16.23 9.65
N TYR A 314 -8.18 -16.76 9.13
CA TYR A 314 -7.93 -18.21 9.20
C TYR A 314 -7.73 -18.67 10.65
N PHE A 315 -7.93 -19.96 10.93
CA PHE A 315 -7.64 -20.51 12.25
C PHE A 315 -6.17 -20.31 12.63
N ILE A 316 -5.91 -20.19 13.94
CA ILE A 316 -4.57 -19.87 14.44
C ILE A 316 -3.53 -20.90 13.98
N ASP A 317 -3.88 -22.18 13.93
CA ASP A 317 -2.94 -23.23 13.54
C ASP A 317 -2.61 -23.18 12.05
N ASP A 318 -3.53 -22.75 11.19
CA ASP A 318 -3.24 -22.49 9.78
C ASP A 318 -2.30 -21.32 9.57
N ARG A 319 -2.53 -20.22 10.29
CA ARG A 319 -1.62 -19.06 10.25
C ARG A 319 -0.23 -19.44 10.75
N LEU A 320 -0.15 -20.16 11.87
CA LEU A 320 1.10 -20.68 12.41
C LEU A 320 1.83 -21.59 11.42
N ARG A 321 1.11 -22.47 10.72
CA ARG A 321 1.68 -23.43 9.79
C ARG A 321 2.43 -22.72 8.66
N ILE A 322 1.83 -21.72 8.01
CA ILE A 322 2.50 -20.98 6.94
C ILE A 322 3.61 -20.08 7.48
N TYR A 323 3.39 -19.39 8.61
CA TYR A 323 4.42 -18.54 9.21
C TYR A 323 5.65 -19.33 9.66
N ARG A 324 5.48 -20.54 10.23
CA ARG A 324 6.59 -21.42 10.61
C ARG A 324 7.40 -21.85 9.40
N LYS A 325 6.77 -22.30 8.32
CA LYS A 325 7.47 -22.68 7.09
C LYS A 325 8.33 -21.54 6.54
N ILE A 326 7.81 -20.31 6.50
CA ILE A 326 8.57 -19.13 6.07
C ILE A 326 9.70 -18.82 7.07
N PHE A 327 9.42 -18.89 8.37
CA PHE A 327 10.40 -18.62 9.41
C PHE A 327 11.55 -19.65 9.46
N ASP A 328 11.26 -20.92 9.17
CA ASP A 328 12.27 -21.97 9.08
C ASP A 328 13.23 -21.71 7.92
N ILE A 329 12.72 -21.25 6.76
CA ILE A 329 13.56 -20.80 5.64
C ILE A 329 14.43 -19.61 6.08
N TYR A 330 13.83 -18.60 6.72
CA TYR A 330 14.53 -17.43 7.23
C TYR A 330 15.70 -17.81 8.16
N LYS A 331 15.48 -18.76 9.08
CA LYS A 331 16.52 -19.31 9.97
C LYS A 331 17.58 -20.09 9.21
N ASN A 332 17.18 -21.05 8.38
CA ASN A 332 18.09 -21.94 7.66
C ASN A 332 18.98 -21.17 6.67
N ARG A 333 18.50 -20.03 6.17
CA ARG A 333 19.24 -19.13 5.28
C ARG A 333 20.08 -18.09 6.04
N ASN A 334 20.11 -18.12 7.38
CA ASN A 334 20.82 -17.18 8.24
C ASN A 334 20.50 -15.71 7.89
N CYS A 335 19.24 -15.42 7.56
CA CYS A 335 18.80 -14.08 7.23
C CYS A 335 18.89 -13.16 8.46
N THR A 336 19.31 -11.90 8.26
CA THR A 336 19.44 -10.91 9.35
C THR A 336 18.44 -9.77 9.25
N PHE A 337 17.77 -9.60 8.10
CA PHE A 337 16.77 -8.55 7.90
C PHE A 337 15.57 -8.74 8.85
N PRO A 338 14.87 -7.65 9.24
CA PRO A 338 13.64 -7.74 10.02
C PRO A 338 12.54 -8.55 9.31
N LEU A 339 12.02 -9.59 9.95
CA LEU A 339 10.84 -10.36 9.52
C LEU A 339 9.78 -10.29 10.61
N TYR A 340 8.60 -9.75 10.32
CA TYR A 340 7.55 -9.61 11.34
C TYR A 340 6.15 -9.95 10.81
N TYR A 341 5.22 -10.14 11.74
CA TYR A 341 3.83 -10.43 11.45
C TYR A 341 2.93 -9.21 11.71
N CYS A 342 2.26 -8.74 10.68
CA CYS A 342 1.33 -7.61 10.72
C CYS A 342 0.00 -8.05 11.34
N MET A 343 -0.46 -7.33 12.37
CA MET A 343 -1.76 -7.57 13.00
C MET A 343 -1.94 -9.01 13.53
N GLU A 344 -0.89 -9.57 14.14
CA GLU A 344 -0.88 -10.89 14.78
C GLU A 344 -0.65 -10.82 16.30
N SER A 345 -1.07 -11.88 16.99
CA SER A 345 -1.11 -11.92 18.45
C SER A 345 0.25 -12.32 19.03
N ASP A 346 0.44 -12.02 20.32
CA ASP A 346 1.55 -12.50 21.14
C ASP A 346 1.76 -14.02 21.00
N LYS A 347 0.69 -14.81 20.98
CA LYS A 347 0.73 -16.26 20.84
C LYS A 347 1.38 -16.72 19.54
N ILE A 348 1.16 -16.00 18.42
CA ILE A 348 1.82 -16.32 17.15
C ILE A 348 3.33 -16.09 17.28
N TYR A 349 3.74 -14.94 17.81
CA TYR A 349 5.16 -14.59 18.00
C TYR A 349 5.87 -15.56 18.95
N LEU A 350 5.25 -15.90 20.09
CA LEU A 350 5.80 -16.87 21.04
C LEU A 350 5.94 -18.27 20.43
N LYS A 351 4.97 -18.73 19.62
CA LYS A 351 5.01 -20.06 18.98
C LYS A 351 5.94 -20.16 17.76
N THR A 352 6.47 -19.05 17.27
CA THR A 352 7.36 -18.97 16.11
C THR A 352 8.76 -18.53 16.52
N PHE A 353 8.91 -17.29 16.98
CA PHE A 353 10.18 -16.69 17.41
C PHE A 353 10.59 -17.09 18.84
N GLY A 354 9.67 -17.60 19.66
CA GLY A 354 9.93 -17.90 21.08
C GLY A 354 9.96 -16.66 21.98
N LYS A 355 9.76 -15.46 21.43
CA LYS A 355 9.81 -14.17 22.12
C LYS A 355 8.81 -13.19 21.49
N LEU A 356 8.42 -12.18 22.25
CA LEU A 356 7.65 -11.03 21.73
C LEU A 356 8.54 -10.16 20.82
N PRO A 357 7.98 -9.46 19.83
CA PRO A 357 8.77 -8.75 18.81
C PRO A 357 9.62 -7.60 19.37
N ASN A 358 9.21 -6.96 20.46
CA ASN A 358 10.02 -5.96 21.17
C ASN A 358 11.24 -6.55 21.91
N LYS A 359 11.35 -7.88 22.00
CA LYS A 359 12.47 -8.62 22.59
C LYS A 359 13.33 -9.35 21.55
N ILE A 360 13.12 -9.05 20.27
CA ILE A 360 13.89 -9.62 19.15
C ILE A 360 14.77 -8.49 18.61
N ASP A 361 16.10 -8.70 18.59
CA ASP A 361 17.08 -7.63 18.39
C ASP A 361 16.83 -6.82 17.11
N ASN A 362 16.59 -7.50 15.98
CA ASN A 362 16.33 -6.85 14.69
C ASN A 362 14.88 -6.35 14.49
N LEU A 363 13.96 -6.63 15.43
CA LEU A 363 12.59 -6.10 15.41
C LEU A 363 12.34 -5.03 16.46
N SER A 364 13.18 -4.94 17.50
CA SER A 364 13.03 -3.99 18.60
C SER A 364 12.74 -2.57 18.08
N ASN A 365 13.55 -2.06 17.15
CA ASN A 365 13.36 -0.73 16.56
C ASN A 365 12.04 -0.52 15.81
N ILE A 366 11.36 -1.58 15.37
CA ILE A 366 10.04 -1.54 14.73
C ILE A 366 8.93 -1.54 15.80
N PHE A 367 9.13 -2.22 16.93
CA PHE A 367 8.12 -2.47 17.96
C PHE A 367 8.36 -1.76 19.30
N ASN A 368 9.35 -0.86 19.39
CA ASN A 368 9.85 -0.27 20.64
C ASN A 368 8.94 0.78 21.29
N PHE A 369 7.67 0.89 20.91
CA PHE A 369 6.77 1.89 21.49
C PHE A 369 5.38 1.28 21.71
N ASN A 370 4.83 1.51 22.90
CA ASN A 370 3.45 1.17 23.18
C ASN A 370 2.55 1.97 22.23
N CYS A 371 1.87 1.26 21.32
CA CYS A 371 0.53 1.65 20.92
C CYS A 371 -0.39 1.34 22.13
#